data_AF-A0A938YGQ1-F1
#
_entry.id   AF-A0A938YGQ1-F1
#
_cell.length_a   1.000
_cell.length_b   1.000
_cell.length_c   1.000
_cell.angle_alpha   90.00
_cell.angle_beta   90.00
_cell.angle_gamma   90.00
#
_symmetry.space_group_name_H-M   'P 1'
#
loop_
_entity.id
_entity.type
_entity.pdbx_description
1 polymer ?
#
loop_
_entity_poly.entity_id
_entity_poly.type
_entity_poly.pdbx_seq_one_letter_code
_entity_poly.pdbx_strand_id
1 'polypeptide(L)'
;MLLAVVSLTGVAGTAAAGTSGPGSDAKLPTGLVAPGPGTPEVVPSNLVTDRTWDKETASLTDFTRNINDSRAKITARTDVGIRAAAAAGVINLANSTCWDEHAWNPTSDHPLGKGCDLFFAYKTSEGRAAGWRAANWFVANQAKLGVYYLIWQGRFWGAYAPKAWTDYQSSVYGCPNPANVTGCHYDHIHVSFY
;
A
#
# COMPACT_ATOMS: atom_id res chain seq x y z
N MET A 1 -22.84 -36.14 -24.02
CA MET A 1 -21.38 -36.11 -23.82
C MET A 1 -20.84 -35.16 -24.87
N LEU A 2 -20.12 -34.07 -24.58
CA LEU A 2 -19.08 -33.88 -23.56
C LEU A 2 -19.01 -32.37 -23.23
N LEU A 3 -18.94 -32.02 -21.94
CA LEU A 3 -18.66 -30.65 -21.48
C LEU A 3 -17.16 -30.38 -21.68
N ALA A 4 -16.80 -29.38 -22.48
CA ALA A 4 -15.42 -28.91 -22.56
C ALA A 4 -15.14 -27.98 -21.37
N VAL A 5 -14.49 -28.53 -20.34
CA VAL A 5 -13.94 -27.76 -19.23
C VAL A 5 -12.68 -27.06 -19.74
N VAL A 6 -12.79 -25.80 -20.13
CA VAL A 6 -11.63 -24.94 -20.38
C VAL A 6 -11.03 -24.61 -19.01
N SER A 7 -10.03 -25.38 -18.62
CA SER A 7 -9.19 -25.08 -17.47
C SER A 7 -8.32 -23.87 -17.81
N LEU A 8 -8.67 -22.69 -17.31
CA LEU A 8 -7.74 -21.57 -17.29
C LEU A 8 -6.59 -21.92 -16.34
N THR A 9 -5.49 -22.40 -16.89
CA THR A 9 -4.20 -22.37 -16.21
C THR A 9 -3.83 -20.90 -16.00
N GLY A 10 -3.95 -20.44 -14.75
CA GLY A 10 -3.46 -19.14 -14.34
C GLY A 10 -1.98 -19.05 -14.63
N VAL A 11 -1.60 -18.16 -15.54
CA VAL A 11 -0.21 -17.74 -15.69
C VAL A 11 0.13 -16.98 -14.42
N ALA A 12 1.01 -17.57 -13.58
CA ALA A 12 1.65 -16.85 -12.51
C ALA A 12 2.38 -15.66 -13.14
N GLY A 13 1.85 -14.45 -12.91
CA GLY A 13 2.45 -13.23 -13.39
C GLY A 13 3.87 -13.13 -12.86
N THR A 14 4.83 -13.03 -13.78
CA THR A 14 6.19 -12.57 -13.48
C THR A 14 6.08 -11.31 -12.65
N ALA A 15 6.66 -11.33 -11.44
CA ALA A 15 6.75 -10.16 -10.59
C ALA A 15 7.23 -8.99 -11.45
N ALA A 16 6.40 -7.95 -11.58
CA ALA A 16 6.91 -6.68 -12.05
C ALA A 16 8.06 -6.34 -11.09
N ALA A 17 9.30 -6.35 -11.57
CA ALA A 17 10.42 -5.94 -10.74
C ALA A 17 10.22 -4.44 -10.44
N GLY A 18 10.38 -4.05 -9.17
CA GLY A 18 10.61 -2.64 -8.85
C GLY A 18 11.94 -2.20 -9.47
N THR A 19 12.23 -0.89 -9.43
CA THR A 19 13.38 -0.34 -10.16
C THR A 19 14.75 -0.88 -9.67
N SER A 20 14.80 -1.52 -8.50
CA SER A 20 15.99 -2.19 -7.94
C SER A 20 15.88 -3.71 -7.84
N GLY A 21 14.77 -4.33 -8.26
CA GLY A 21 14.61 -5.79 -8.26
C GLY A 21 13.22 -6.28 -7.85
N PRO A 22 13.03 -7.61 -7.70
CA PRO A 22 11.72 -8.20 -7.42
C PRO A 22 11.25 -8.12 -5.96
N GLY A 23 12.08 -7.63 -5.03
CA GLY A 23 11.87 -7.77 -3.59
C GLY A 23 12.35 -9.13 -3.07
N SER A 24 11.80 -9.60 -1.94
CA SER A 24 12.15 -10.90 -1.38
C SER A 24 11.42 -12.08 -2.04
N ASP A 25 11.94 -13.29 -1.84
CA ASP A 25 11.31 -14.55 -2.28
C ASP A 25 10.22 -15.06 -1.31
N ALA A 26 9.83 -14.27 -0.31
CA ALA A 26 8.81 -14.69 0.65
C ALA A 26 7.46 -14.91 -0.06
N LYS A 27 6.79 -16.00 0.30
CA LYS A 27 5.50 -16.39 -0.30
C LYS A 27 4.43 -15.34 -0.02
N LEU A 28 3.67 -14.96 -1.04
CA LEU A 28 2.51 -14.08 -0.89
C LEU A 28 1.34 -14.81 -0.19
N PRO A 29 0.57 -14.12 0.68
CA PRO A 29 -0.64 -14.67 1.30
C PRO A 29 -1.64 -15.14 0.25
N THR A 30 -2.27 -16.28 0.52
CA THR A 30 -3.33 -16.82 -0.35
C THR A 30 -4.70 -16.28 0.04
N GLY A 31 -5.64 -16.30 -0.91
CA GLY A 31 -7.03 -15.92 -0.66
C GLY A 31 -7.23 -14.44 -0.41
N LEU A 32 -6.33 -13.57 -0.88
CA LEU A 32 -6.54 -12.12 -0.85
C LEU A 32 -7.83 -11.77 -1.62
N VAL A 33 -8.58 -10.80 -1.10
CA VAL A 33 -9.77 -10.26 -1.75
C VAL A 33 -9.34 -9.63 -3.07
N ALA A 34 -10.07 -9.92 -4.15
CA ALA A 34 -9.80 -9.33 -5.46
C ALA A 34 -10.06 -7.81 -5.44
N PRO A 35 -9.31 -7.00 -6.21
CA PRO A 35 -9.55 -5.57 -6.28
C PRO A 35 -10.96 -5.24 -6.79
N GLY A 36 -11.67 -4.41 -6.03
CA GLY A 36 -12.99 -3.89 -6.38
C GLY A 36 -12.94 -2.62 -7.26
N PRO A 37 -14.07 -1.91 -7.38
CA PRO A 37 -14.11 -0.62 -8.05
C PRO A 37 -13.36 0.48 -7.27
N GLY A 38 -13.07 1.59 -7.96
CA GLY A 38 -12.45 2.79 -7.41
C GLY A 38 -13.38 3.71 -6.63
N THR A 39 -14.42 3.16 -5.99
CA THR A 39 -15.37 3.94 -5.19
C THR A 39 -14.64 4.54 -3.98
N PRO A 40 -14.79 5.84 -3.69
CA PRO A 40 -14.13 6.44 -2.54
C PRO A 40 -14.52 5.81 -1.20
N GLU A 41 -13.55 5.75 -0.29
CA GLU A 41 -13.77 5.55 1.14
C GLU A 41 -14.52 4.25 1.53
N VAL A 42 -14.34 3.17 0.77
CA VAL A 42 -15.05 1.91 1.04
C VAL A 42 -14.41 1.18 2.22
N VAL A 43 -15.23 0.89 3.23
CA VAL A 43 -14.94 -0.08 4.29
C VAL A 43 -15.95 -1.22 4.17
N PRO A 44 -15.52 -2.47 3.90
CA PRO A 44 -16.43 -3.61 3.85
C PRO A 44 -17.20 -3.78 5.16
N SER A 45 -18.51 -4.01 5.12
CA SER A 45 -19.32 -4.23 6.32
C SER A 45 -18.92 -5.50 7.10
N ASN A 46 -18.34 -6.46 6.40
CA ASN A 46 -17.78 -7.71 6.94
C ASN A 46 -16.26 -7.66 7.07
N LEU A 47 -15.65 -6.47 7.14
CA LEU A 47 -14.20 -6.33 7.27
C LEU A 47 -13.70 -7.06 8.52
N VAL A 48 -12.79 -8.02 8.31
CA VAL A 48 -12.04 -8.67 9.38
C VAL A 48 -10.72 -7.93 9.53
N THR A 49 -10.44 -7.47 10.75
CA THR A 49 -9.13 -6.94 11.10
C THR A 49 -8.37 -7.85 12.05
N ASP A 50 -7.06 -7.93 11.87
CA ASP A 50 -6.12 -8.53 12.81
C ASP A 50 -5.15 -7.45 13.27
N ARG A 51 -5.15 -7.19 14.57
CA ARG A 51 -4.31 -6.18 15.23
C ARG A 51 -3.23 -6.81 16.12
N THR A 52 -3.07 -8.13 16.02
CA THR A 52 -2.10 -8.91 16.82
C THR A 52 -0.75 -9.06 16.12
N TRP A 53 -0.60 -8.49 14.93
CA TRP A 53 0.66 -8.46 14.21
C TRP A 53 1.76 -7.79 15.03
N ASP A 54 2.89 -8.49 15.15
CA ASP A 54 4.08 -7.97 15.78
C ASP A 54 4.68 -6.81 14.98
N LYS A 55 5.33 -5.90 15.70
CA LYS A 55 6.11 -4.84 15.09
C LYS A 55 7.39 -5.41 14.49
N GLU A 56 7.58 -5.23 13.19
CA GLU A 56 8.79 -5.70 12.52
C GLU A 56 9.91 -4.65 12.51
N THR A 57 11.15 -5.10 12.36
CA THR A 57 12.32 -4.26 12.12
C THR A 57 12.77 -4.39 10.67
N ALA A 58 13.11 -3.26 10.04
CA ALA A 58 13.57 -3.22 8.67
C ALA A 58 14.90 -3.96 8.50
N SER A 59 14.98 -4.85 7.51
CA SER A 59 16.17 -5.66 7.24
C SER A 59 16.36 -6.01 5.77
N LEU A 60 15.26 -6.02 4.99
CA LEU A 60 15.28 -6.27 3.56
C LEU A 60 15.63 -4.98 2.82
N THR A 61 16.39 -5.08 1.74
CA THR A 61 16.64 -3.92 0.86
C THR A 61 15.33 -3.48 0.21
N ASP A 62 15.08 -2.17 0.21
CA ASP A 62 13.96 -1.59 -0.51
C ASP A 62 14.10 -1.83 -2.03
N PHE A 63 13.13 -2.51 -2.62
CA PHE A 63 13.11 -2.85 -4.04
C PHE A 63 12.29 -1.86 -4.88
N THR A 64 11.58 -0.91 -4.26
CA THR A 64 10.72 0.04 -4.96
C THR A 64 11.53 1.10 -5.71
N ARG A 65 12.68 1.49 -5.15
CA ARG A 65 13.62 2.43 -5.77
C ARG A 65 15.06 1.92 -5.77
N ASN A 66 15.77 2.17 -6.87
CA ASN A 66 17.23 2.07 -6.89
C ASN A 66 17.86 3.26 -6.15
N ILE A 67 17.85 3.17 -4.83
CA ILE A 67 18.50 4.11 -3.93
C ILE A 67 19.87 3.50 -3.62
N ASN A 68 20.95 4.14 -4.05
CA ASN A 68 22.32 3.74 -3.70
C ASN A 68 22.63 4.12 -2.23
N ASP A 69 21.77 3.68 -1.30
CA ASP A 69 21.89 3.90 0.13
C ASP A 69 21.65 2.58 0.86
N SER A 70 22.68 2.10 1.58
CA SER A 70 22.61 0.87 2.36
C SER A 70 21.56 0.90 3.49
N ARG A 71 21.09 2.09 3.88
CA ARG A 71 20.04 2.31 4.87
C ARG A 71 18.64 2.09 4.29
N ALA A 72 18.50 2.03 2.96
CA ALA A 72 17.24 1.79 2.27
C ALA A 72 16.68 0.40 2.57
N LYS A 73 16.03 0.28 3.72
CA LYS A 73 15.54 -0.97 4.28
C LYS A 73 14.05 -0.92 4.57
N ILE A 74 13.38 -2.05 4.30
CA ILE A 74 11.96 -2.27 4.58
C ILE A 74 11.78 -3.51 5.48
N THR A 75 10.63 -3.57 6.16
CA THR A 75 10.22 -4.77 6.92
C THR A 75 9.81 -5.89 5.98
N ALA A 76 9.74 -7.12 6.48
CA ALA A 76 9.29 -8.28 5.70
C ALA A 76 7.81 -8.12 5.30
N ARG A 77 7.00 -7.52 6.17
CA ARG A 77 5.60 -7.20 5.93
C ARG A 77 5.40 -6.16 4.84
N THR A 78 6.18 -5.08 4.86
CA THR A 78 6.17 -4.09 3.79
C THR A 78 6.52 -4.74 2.45
N ASP A 79 7.56 -5.58 2.42
CA ASP A 79 7.93 -6.32 1.22
C ASP A 79 6.78 -7.18 0.67
N VAL A 80 6.18 -8.01 1.53
CA VAL A 80 5.04 -8.86 1.15
C VAL A 80 3.83 -8.04 0.70
N GLY A 81 3.50 -6.97 1.42
CA GLY A 81 2.35 -6.12 1.14
C GLY A 81 2.45 -5.44 -0.22
N ILE A 82 3.63 -4.88 -0.53
CA ILE A 82 3.87 -4.18 -1.80
C ILE A 82 3.97 -5.15 -2.98
N ARG A 83 4.64 -6.31 -2.82
CA ARG A 83 4.64 -7.34 -3.86
C ARG A 83 3.24 -7.91 -4.11
N ALA A 84 2.43 -8.11 -3.07
CA ALA A 84 1.06 -8.56 -3.22
C ALA A 84 0.18 -7.54 -3.95
N ALA A 85 0.34 -6.24 -3.64
CA ALA A 85 -0.38 -5.16 -4.33
C ALA A 85 0.01 -5.07 -5.81
N ALA A 86 1.30 -5.24 -6.13
CA ALA A 86 1.78 -5.27 -7.51
C ALA A 86 1.22 -6.49 -8.26
N ALA A 87 1.26 -7.68 -7.65
CA ALA A 87 0.72 -8.91 -8.22
C ALA A 87 -0.81 -8.84 -8.44
N ALA A 88 -1.53 -8.12 -7.59
CA ALA A 88 -2.97 -7.85 -7.76
C ALA A 88 -3.27 -6.78 -8.82
N GLY A 89 -2.25 -6.12 -9.38
CA GLY A 89 -2.40 -5.06 -10.38
C GLY A 89 -3.12 -3.82 -9.85
N VAL A 90 -2.94 -3.49 -8.56
CA VAL A 90 -3.51 -2.27 -7.95
C VAL A 90 -2.50 -1.13 -7.85
N ILE A 91 -1.20 -1.41 -8.01
CA ILE A 91 -0.13 -0.40 -8.01
C ILE A 91 0.80 -0.59 -9.20
N ASN A 92 1.60 0.45 -9.49
CA ASN A 92 2.77 0.36 -10.35
C ASN A 92 4.02 0.60 -9.50
N LEU A 93 4.92 -0.39 -9.43
CA LEU A 93 6.13 -0.29 -8.62
C LEU A 93 7.08 0.83 -9.08
N ALA A 94 7.07 1.17 -10.38
CA ALA A 94 7.87 2.30 -10.89
C ALA A 94 7.42 3.65 -10.30
N ASN A 95 6.20 3.71 -9.76
CA ASN A 95 5.60 4.89 -9.13
C ASN A 95 5.43 4.68 -7.62
N SER A 96 6.29 3.89 -6.98
CA SER A 96 6.23 3.58 -5.54
C SER A 96 7.54 3.93 -4.85
N THR A 97 7.50 4.29 -3.57
CA THR A 97 8.69 4.56 -2.74
C THR A 97 8.41 4.15 -1.31
N CYS A 98 9.22 3.26 -0.74
CA CYS A 98 9.02 2.79 0.63
C CYS A 98 9.97 3.45 1.62
N TRP A 99 11.27 3.24 1.50
CA TRP A 99 12.21 3.86 2.40
C TRP A 99 12.56 5.29 1.97
N ASP A 100 12.61 6.16 2.96
CA ASP A 100 13.16 7.52 2.88
C ASP A 100 13.75 7.86 4.24
N GLU A 101 14.86 8.58 4.29
CA GLU A 101 15.49 9.02 5.55
C GLU A 101 14.56 9.95 6.35
N HIS A 102 13.72 10.71 5.63
CA HIS A 102 12.65 11.53 6.17
C HIS A 102 13.06 12.45 7.32
N ALA A 103 14.24 13.09 7.20
CA ALA A 103 14.89 13.83 8.27
C ALA A 103 14.03 14.96 8.90
N TRP A 104 13.07 15.52 8.16
CA TRP A 104 12.16 16.57 8.65
C TRP A 104 10.99 16.03 9.49
N ASN A 105 10.71 14.73 9.45
CA ASN A 105 9.70 14.05 10.27
C ASN A 105 10.20 12.62 10.60
N PRO A 106 11.21 12.49 11.47
CA PRO A 106 11.84 11.20 11.76
C PRO A 106 10.90 10.20 12.47
N THR A 107 9.74 10.66 12.96
CA THR A 107 8.67 9.79 13.50
C THR A 107 7.78 9.17 12.42
N SER A 108 8.05 9.45 11.14
CA SER A 108 7.41 8.82 9.99
C SER A 108 7.69 7.32 9.93
N ASP A 109 6.87 6.57 9.19
CA ASP A 109 7.06 5.14 8.97
C ASP A 109 8.07 4.81 7.87
N HIS A 110 8.43 5.79 7.02
CA HIS A 110 9.42 5.62 5.95
C HIS A 110 10.82 5.24 6.47
N PRO A 111 11.41 5.94 7.46
CA PRO A 111 12.73 5.59 7.98
C PRO A 111 12.76 4.23 8.70
N LEU A 112 11.58 3.79 9.20
CA LEU A 112 11.39 2.50 9.86
C LEU A 112 11.12 1.35 8.87
N GLY A 113 11.01 1.65 7.58
CA GLY A 113 10.75 0.66 6.53
C GLY A 113 9.34 0.07 6.56
N LYS A 114 8.40 0.75 7.23
CA LYS A 114 7.00 0.32 7.42
C LYS A 114 6.02 1.05 6.51
N GLY A 115 6.42 2.21 6.01
CA GLY A 115 5.60 3.06 5.14
C GLY A 115 5.99 2.91 3.68
N CYS A 116 5.01 3.07 2.78
CA CYS A 116 5.25 3.30 1.36
C CYS A 116 4.28 4.31 0.78
N ASP A 117 4.81 5.17 -0.09
CA ASP A 117 4.06 6.10 -0.92
C ASP A 117 3.84 5.50 -2.31
N LEU A 118 2.58 5.45 -2.74
CA LEU A 118 2.14 4.85 -3.99
C LEU A 118 1.46 5.94 -4.83
N PHE A 119 2.14 6.42 -5.87
CA PHE A 119 1.72 7.60 -6.63
C PHE A 119 0.68 7.27 -7.70
N PHE A 120 -0.34 8.13 -7.81
CA PHE A 120 -1.42 8.02 -8.79
C PHE A 120 -1.64 9.33 -9.53
N ALA A 121 -2.30 9.27 -10.70
CA ALA A 121 -2.64 10.45 -11.50
C ALA A 121 -3.81 11.26 -10.91
N TYR A 122 -3.62 11.80 -9.71
CA TYR A 122 -4.67 12.38 -8.85
C TYR A 122 -5.46 13.56 -9.45
N LYS A 123 -4.92 14.23 -10.47
CA LYS A 123 -5.61 15.32 -11.18
C LYS A 123 -6.77 14.79 -12.04
N THR A 124 -6.71 13.52 -12.47
CA THR A 124 -7.73 12.87 -13.29
C THR A 124 -8.73 12.09 -12.44
N SER A 125 -9.96 11.92 -12.93
CA SER A 125 -10.97 11.14 -12.21
C SER A 125 -10.60 9.65 -12.16
N GLU A 126 -10.00 9.16 -13.23
CA GLU A 126 -9.51 7.81 -13.44
C GLU A 126 -8.35 7.49 -12.51
N GLY A 127 -7.39 8.41 -12.38
CA GLY A 127 -6.27 8.27 -11.44
C GLY A 127 -6.73 8.29 -9.98
N ARG A 128 -7.70 9.13 -9.62
CA ARG A 128 -8.33 9.10 -8.29
C ARG A 128 -9.03 7.78 -8.01
N ALA A 129 -9.80 7.29 -8.99
CA ALA A 129 -10.47 5.99 -8.90
C ALA A 129 -9.46 4.83 -8.79
N ALA A 130 -8.34 4.87 -9.52
CA ALA A 130 -7.28 3.89 -9.39
C ALA A 130 -6.65 3.88 -7.99
N GLY A 131 -6.39 5.05 -7.41
CA GLY A 131 -5.92 5.17 -6.02
C GLY A 131 -6.94 4.62 -5.02
N TRP A 132 -8.23 4.96 -5.17
CA TRP A 132 -9.27 4.39 -4.31
C TRP A 132 -9.40 2.87 -4.45
N ARG A 133 -9.27 2.34 -5.66
CA ARG A 133 -9.24 0.88 -5.90
C ARG A 133 -8.10 0.22 -5.12
N ALA A 134 -6.92 0.83 -5.09
CA ALA A 134 -5.78 0.33 -4.33
C ALA A 134 -5.96 0.48 -2.81
N ALA A 135 -6.38 1.65 -2.33
CA ALA A 135 -6.63 1.91 -0.92
C ALA A 135 -7.67 0.93 -0.34
N ASN A 136 -8.81 0.76 -1.03
CA ASN A 136 -9.85 -0.17 -0.62
C ASN A 136 -9.37 -1.63 -0.64
N TRP A 137 -8.48 -1.99 -1.57
CA TRP A 137 -7.88 -3.32 -1.61
C TRP A 137 -7.00 -3.60 -0.38
N PHE A 138 -6.21 -2.62 0.06
CA PHE A 138 -5.44 -2.73 1.30
C PHE A 138 -6.35 -2.84 2.53
N VAL A 139 -7.41 -2.02 2.62
CA VAL A 139 -8.42 -2.12 3.68
C VAL A 139 -9.02 -3.53 3.72
N ALA A 140 -9.53 -4.03 2.59
CA ALA A 140 -10.17 -5.35 2.51
C ALA A 140 -9.24 -6.52 2.84
N ASN A 141 -7.92 -6.32 2.73
CA ASN A 141 -6.90 -7.34 3.00
C ASN A 141 -6.13 -7.08 4.30
N GLN A 142 -6.60 -6.17 5.17
CA GLN A 142 -5.86 -5.76 6.36
C GLN A 142 -5.37 -6.94 7.20
N ALA A 143 -6.26 -7.88 7.53
CA ALA A 143 -5.91 -8.99 8.42
C ALA A 143 -4.81 -9.91 7.84
N LYS A 144 -4.72 -10.03 6.50
CA LYS A 144 -3.77 -10.91 5.82
C LYS A 144 -2.43 -10.24 5.54
N LEU A 145 -2.43 -8.92 5.37
CA LEU A 145 -1.24 -8.14 5.04
C LEU A 145 -0.65 -7.42 6.26
N GLY A 146 -1.41 -7.30 7.34
CA GLY A 146 -1.02 -6.48 8.49
C GLY A 146 -0.90 -4.99 8.12
N VAL A 147 -1.86 -4.45 7.37
CA VAL A 147 -1.95 -3.00 7.14
C VAL A 147 -2.30 -2.33 8.46
N TYR A 148 -1.55 -1.30 8.83
CA TYR A 148 -1.74 -0.54 10.06
C TYR A 148 -2.64 0.69 9.82
N TYR A 149 -2.32 1.49 8.82
CA TYR A 149 -3.17 2.59 8.35
C TYR A 149 -2.89 2.95 6.89
N LEU A 150 -3.79 3.76 6.32
CA LEU A 150 -3.73 4.31 4.98
C LEU A 150 -4.05 5.80 5.01
N ILE A 151 -3.41 6.57 4.12
CA ILE A 151 -3.75 7.96 3.83
C ILE A 151 -3.91 8.11 2.32
N TRP A 152 -5.03 8.64 1.84
CA TRP A 152 -5.24 8.93 0.42
C TRP A 152 -6.26 10.04 0.22
N GLN A 153 -6.02 10.97 -0.70
CA GLN A 153 -6.92 12.07 -1.02
C GLN A 153 -7.30 12.91 0.22
N GLY A 154 -6.33 13.10 1.13
CA GLY A 154 -6.56 13.80 2.40
C GLY A 154 -7.46 13.05 3.38
N ARG A 155 -7.71 11.75 3.15
CA ARG A 155 -8.46 10.87 4.04
C ARG A 155 -7.54 9.88 4.72
N PHE A 156 -7.88 9.53 5.95
CA PHE A 156 -7.17 8.59 6.79
C PHE A 156 -8.06 7.40 7.12
N TRP A 157 -7.51 6.20 7.11
CA TRP A 157 -8.13 5.00 7.66
C TRP A 157 -7.11 4.22 8.48
N GLY A 158 -7.51 3.74 9.67
CA GLY A 158 -6.62 2.99 10.56
C GLY A 158 -7.26 1.70 11.05
N ALA A 159 -6.49 0.62 11.09
CA ALA A 159 -6.95 -0.69 11.55
C ALA A 159 -7.40 -0.69 13.03
N TYR A 160 -6.90 0.27 13.83
CA TYR A 160 -7.26 0.42 15.24
C TYR A 160 -8.68 0.96 15.45
N ALA A 161 -9.25 1.68 14.47
CA ALA A 161 -10.61 2.22 14.48
C ALA A 161 -11.25 2.09 13.09
N PRO A 162 -11.48 0.85 12.60
CA PRO A 162 -11.61 0.56 11.16
C PRO A 162 -12.99 0.90 10.57
N LYS A 163 -13.85 1.64 11.28
CA LYS A 163 -15.27 1.83 10.94
C LYS A 163 -15.50 2.72 9.73
N ALA A 164 -14.65 3.73 9.53
CA ALA A 164 -14.81 4.73 8.49
C ALA A 164 -13.47 5.40 8.17
N TRP A 165 -13.42 6.04 7.00
CA TRP A 165 -12.39 7.01 6.70
C TRP A 165 -12.70 8.33 7.41
N THR A 166 -11.68 9.06 7.83
CA THR A 166 -11.78 10.40 8.43
C THR A 166 -10.87 11.37 7.70
N ASP A 167 -10.97 12.66 7.99
CA ASP A 167 -9.98 13.63 7.48
C ASP A 167 -8.59 13.32 8.04
N TYR A 168 -7.59 13.39 7.18
CA TYR A 168 -6.19 13.33 7.59
C TYR A 168 -5.77 14.66 8.20
N GLN A 169 -5.27 14.60 9.43
CA GLN A 169 -4.84 15.76 10.21
C GLN A 169 -3.34 15.63 10.49
N SER A 170 -2.59 16.70 10.25
CA SER A 170 -1.16 16.77 10.55
C SER A 170 -0.74 18.21 10.80
N SER A 171 -0.19 18.47 11.99
CA SER A 171 0.40 19.77 12.32
C SER A 171 1.72 20.01 11.59
N VAL A 172 2.48 18.95 11.29
CA VAL A 172 3.76 19.02 10.56
C VAL A 172 3.55 19.51 9.14
N TYR A 173 2.49 19.06 8.47
CA TYR A 173 2.20 19.40 7.07
C TYR A 173 1.03 20.39 6.91
N GLY A 174 0.39 20.84 8.00
CA GLY A 174 -0.76 21.75 7.93
C GLY A 174 -1.98 21.14 7.24
N CYS A 175 -2.25 19.86 7.47
CA CYS A 175 -3.41 19.17 6.90
C CYS A 175 -4.69 19.51 7.65
N PRO A 176 -5.85 19.58 6.98
CA PRO A 176 -6.16 19.04 5.64
C PRO A 176 -6.10 20.07 4.50
N ASN A 177 -5.05 20.89 4.41
CA ASN A 177 -4.91 21.89 3.34
C ASN A 177 -4.71 21.23 1.95
N PRO A 178 -5.69 21.35 1.01
CA PRO A 178 -5.57 20.75 -0.32
C PRO A 178 -4.52 21.42 -1.22
N ALA A 179 -4.03 22.61 -0.85
CA ALA A 179 -2.90 23.23 -1.54
C ALA A 179 -1.56 22.54 -1.19
N ASN A 180 -1.46 21.87 -0.02
CA ASN A 180 -0.32 21.03 0.31
C ASN A 180 -0.56 19.59 -0.17
N VAL A 181 -0.52 19.41 -1.49
CA VAL A 181 -0.86 18.16 -2.17
C VAL A 181 -0.06 16.97 -1.62
N THR A 182 1.26 17.07 -1.59
CA THR A 182 2.11 15.96 -1.15
C THR A 182 2.06 15.76 0.36
N GLY A 183 2.19 16.83 1.18
CA GLY A 183 2.15 16.69 2.64
C GLY A 183 0.82 16.16 3.17
N CYS A 184 -0.29 16.45 2.47
CA CYS A 184 -1.62 15.96 2.81
C CYS A 184 -2.10 14.79 1.94
N HIS A 185 -1.18 14.13 1.24
CA HIS A 185 -1.42 12.84 0.58
C HIS A 185 -2.56 12.87 -0.46
N TYR A 186 -2.65 13.96 -1.22
CA TYR A 186 -3.61 14.07 -2.33
C TYR A 186 -3.08 13.42 -3.61
N ASP A 187 -1.77 13.26 -3.79
CA ASP A 187 -1.12 12.71 -4.99
C ASP A 187 -0.60 11.27 -4.87
N HIS A 188 -0.51 10.74 -3.65
CA HIS A 188 -0.16 9.35 -3.38
C HIS A 188 -0.93 8.75 -2.21
N ILE A 189 -1.04 7.42 -2.20
CA ILE A 189 -1.42 6.67 -1.00
C ILE A 189 -0.18 6.52 -0.13
N HIS A 190 -0.26 6.90 1.14
CA HIS A 190 0.66 6.37 2.14
C HIS A 190 0.04 5.13 2.78
N VAL A 191 0.71 4.00 2.70
CA VAL A 191 0.33 2.75 3.38
C VAL A 191 1.38 2.40 4.41
N SER A 192 0.94 2.13 5.64
CA SER A 192 1.79 1.69 6.73
C SER A 192 1.43 0.26 7.15
N PHE A 193 2.44 -0.51 7.53
CA PHE A 193 2.33 -1.90 7.99
C PHE A 193 2.84 -2.04 9.44
N TYR A 194 2.32 -3.04 10.16
CA TYR A 194 2.74 -3.34 11.54
C TYR A 194 4.25 -3.62 11.67
#